data_AF-A0A921AWL8-F1
#
_entry.id   AF-A0A921AWL8-F1
#
_cell.length_a   1.000
_cell.length_b   1.000
_cell.length_c   1.000
_cell.angle_alpha   90.00
_cell.angle_beta   90.00
_cell.angle_gamma   90.00
#
_symmetry.space_group_name_H-M   'P 1'
#
loop_
_entity.id
_entity.type
_entity.pdbx_description
1 polymer ?
#
loop_
_entity_poly.entity_id
_entity_poly.type
_entity_poly.pdbx_seq_one_letter_code
_entity_poly.pdbx_strand_id
1 'polypeptide(L)'
;IDEDDIRALTPALAARVLRRNFWDVFPLDNVKPLMAMVIYDTAVNMGVPYAKKMVQQALGVAVDGRFGPLTWGALKLCDDKKTAAAMCHIRRARYCELARSNPALSPFLSGWLRRTDALEEAVEGA
;
A
#
# COMPACT_ATOMS: atom_id res chain seq x y z
N ILE A 1 16.29 2.11 18.67
CA ILE A 1 15.86 3.07 17.65
C ILE A 1 15.53 4.36 18.36
N ASP A 2 16.57 5.10 18.67
CA ASP A 2 16.50 6.49 19.08
C ASP A 2 16.82 7.42 17.89
N GLU A 3 17.01 8.71 18.15
CA GLU A 3 17.30 9.70 17.11
C GLU A 3 18.64 9.44 16.41
N ASP A 4 19.66 9.02 17.17
CA ASP A 4 21.01 8.77 16.66
C ASP A 4 21.02 7.54 15.75
N ASP A 5 20.25 6.50 16.10
CA ASP A 5 20.01 5.33 15.24
C ASP A 5 19.39 5.74 13.88
N ILE A 6 18.48 6.72 13.86
CA ILE A 6 17.84 7.21 12.63
C ILE A 6 18.83 8.05 11.81
N ARG A 7 19.63 8.89 12.45
CA ARG A 7 20.64 9.73 11.78
C ARG A 7 21.75 8.88 11.14
N ALA A 8 22.12 7.76 11.76
CA ALA A 8 23.12 6.83 11.26
C ALA A 8 22.58 5.86 10.18
N LEU A 9 21.29 5.94 9.82
CA LEU A 9 20.65 4.99 8.92
C LEU A 9 21.22 5.10 7.49
N THR A 10 21.96 4.07 7.08
CA THR A 10 22.41 3.96 5.69
C THR A 10 21.26 3.53 4.77
N PRO A 11 21.29 3.85 3.46
CA PRO A 11 20.28 3.38 2.51
C PRO A 11 20.12 1.85 2.50
N ALA A 12 21.21 1.10 2.66
CA ALA A 12 21.18 -0.35 2.73
C ALA A 12 20.46 -0.86 4.00
N LEU A 13 20.69 -0.21 5.15
CA LEU A 13 19.99 -0.55 6.37
C LEU A 13 18.51 -0.16 6.29
N ALA A 14 18.19 1.02 5.75
CA ALA A 14 16.83 1.46 5.50
C ALA A 14 16.08 0.45 4.60
N ALA A 15 16.69 0.04 3.49
CA ALA A 15 16.11 -0.95 2.58
C ALA A 15 15.83 -2.29 3.28
N ARG A 16 16.76 -2.78 4.11
CA ARG A 16 16.55 -4.01 4.92
C ARG A 16 15.38 -3.87 5.90
N VAL A 17 15.28 -2.73 6.58
CA VAL A 17 14.20 -2.46 7.54
C VAL A 17 12.87 -2.41 6.81
N LEU A 18 12.78 -1.67 5.71
CA LEU A 18 11.56 -1.56 4.93
C LEU A 18 11.15 -2.90 4.31
N ARG A 19 12.11 -3.67 3.79
CA ARG A 19 11.85 -5.00 3.25
C ARG A 19 11.23 -5.91 4.32
N ARG A 20 11.90 -6.04 5.47
CA ARG A 20 11.42 -6.89 6.57
C ARG A 20 10.03 -6.49 7.06
N ASN A 21 9.77 -5.19 7.19
CA ASN A 21 8.55 -4.70 7.84
C ASN A 21 7.37 -4.53 6.88
N PHE A 22 7.59 -4.45 5.57
CA PHE A 22 6.52 -4.17 4.59
C PHE A 22 6.53 -5.10 3.38
N TRP A 23 7.69 -5.48 2.86
CA TRP A 23 7.78 -6.34 1.67
C TRP A 23 7.59 -7.83 2.02
N ASP A 24 8.35 -8.32 3.00
CA ASP A 24 8.37 -9.73 3.39
C ASP A 24 7.12 -10.12 4.21
N VAL A 25 6.39 -9.13 4.76
CA VAL A 25 5.10 -9.35 5.43
C VAL A 25 4.01 -9.80 4.45
N PHE A 26 4.11 -9.40 3.19
CA PHE A 26 3.20 -9.78 2.10
C PHE A 26 3.88 -10.68 1.05
N PRO A 27 4.90 -11.45 1.44
CA PRO A 27 5.94 -12.00 0.55
C PRO A 27 5.90 -11.49 -0.91
N LEU A 28 6.11 -10.18 -1.11
CA LEU A 28 5.77 -9.48 -2.37
C LEU A 28 6.59 -9.93 -3.59
N ASP A 29 7.71 -10.62 -3.36
CA ASP A 29 8.47 -11.31 -4.41
C ASP A 29 7.61 -12.34 -5.19
N ASN A 30 6.50 -12.81 -4.60
CA ASN A 30 5.56 -13.76 -5.21
C ASN A 30 4.25 -13.13 -5.68
N VAL A 31 4.13 -11.80 -5.64
CA VAL A 31 2.96 -11.05 -6.08
C VAL A 31 3.24 -10.44 -7.44
N LYS A 32 2.20 -10.26 -8.26
CA LYS A 32 2.37 -9.61 -9.56
C LYS A 32 2.91 -8.17 -9.39
N PRO A 33 3.79 -7.69 -10.28
CA PRO A 33 4.60 -6.50 -10.02
C PRO A 33 3.81 -5.22 -9.70
N LEU A 34 2.70 -4.95 -10.40
CA LEU A 34 1.93 -3.72 -10.17
C LEU A 34 1.22 -3.79 -8.82
N MET A 35 0.58 -4.91 -8.51
CA MET A 35 0.03 -5.14 -7.18
C MET A 35 1.10 -5.11 -6.09
N ALA A 36 2.28 -5.67 -6.30
CA ALA A 36 3.37 -5.62 -5.34
C ALA A 36 3.80 -4.18 -5.04
N MET A 37 3.95 -3.36 -6.07
CA MET A 37 4.27 -1.93 -5.94
C MET A 37 3.19 -1.19 -5.13
N VAL A 38 1.92 -1.34 -5.50
CA VAL A 38 0.80 -0.63 -4.85
C VAL A 38 0.60 -1.09 -3.40
N ILE A 39 0.74 -2.39 -3.13
CA ILE A 39 0.67 -2.94 -1.76
C ILE A 39 1.78 -2.37 -0.90
N TYR A 40 3.03 -2.40 -1.40
CA TYR A 40 4.18 -1.91 -0.66
C TYR A 40 4.04 -0.41 -0.34
N ASP A 41 3.75 0.42 -1.34
CA ASP A 41 3.61 1.87 -1.13
C ASP A 41 2.47 2.18 -0.15
N THR A 42 1.34 1.48 -0.27
CA THR A 42 0.22 1.63 0.65
C THR A 42 0.59 1.18 2.07
N ALA A 43 1.29 0.06 2.22
CA ALA A 43 1.70 -0.46 3.53
C ALA A 43 2.70 0.46 4.24
N VAL A 44 3.65 1.04 3.52
CA VAL A 44 4.61 2.02 4.07
C VAL A 44 3.89 3.29 4.54
N ASN A 45 2.94 3.80 3.74
CA ASN A 45 2.29 5.08 4.02
C ASN A 45 1.08 4.99 4.98
N MET A 46 0.35 3.88 4.97
CA MET A 46 -0.89 3.72 5.74
C MET A 46 -0.82 2.59 6.77
N GLY A 47 0.25 1.80 6.77
CA GLY A 47 0.41 0.63 7.62
C GLY A 47 -0.16 -0.65 7.01
N VAL A 48 0.48 -1.77 7.36
CA VAL A 48 0.14 -3.13 6.92
C VAL A 48 -1.36 -3.48 7.12
N PRO A 49 -2.02 -3.16 8.26
CA PRO A 49 -3.42 -3.54 8.45
C PRO A 49 -4.37 -2.90 7.44
N TYR A 50 -4.12 -1.64 7.04
CA TYR A 50 -4.92 -0.96 6.02
C TYR A 50 -4.64 -1.52 4.63
N ALA A 51 -3.37 -1.74 4.29
CA ALA A 51 -3.00 -2.35 3.01
C ALA A 51 -3.67 -3.73 2.82
N LYS A 52 -3.70 -4.58 3.86
CA LYS A 52 -4.41 -5.88 3.79
C LYS A 52 -5.89 -5.72 3.43
N LYS A 53 -6.59 -4.83 4.12
CA LYS A 53 -8.03 -4.60 3.87
C LYS A 53 -8.28 -4.02 2.48
N MET A 54 -7.42 -3.11 2.01
CA MET A 54 -7.55 -2.52 0.68
C MET A 54 -7.33 -3.52 -0.45
N VAL A 55 -6.38 -4.45 -0.29
CA VAL A 55 -6.21 -5.56 -1.24
C VAL A 55 -7.46 -6.42 -1.29
N GLN A 56 -8.02 -6.80 -0.14
CA GLN A 56 -9.25 -7.60 -0.10
C GLN A 56 -10.43 -6.89 -0.78
N GLN A 57 -10.57 -5.58 -0.57
CA GLN A 57 -11.55 -4.75 -1.25
C GLN A 57 -11.33 -4.74 -2.77
N ALA A 58 -10.10 -4.52 -3.23
CA ALA A 58 -9.76 -4.48 -4.66
C ALA A 58 -9.98 -5.84 -5.35
N LEU A 59 -9.78 -6.94 -4.63
CA LEU A 59 -10.03 -8.30 -5.11
C LEU A 59 -11.51 -8.73 -5.05
N GLY A 60 -12.37 -7.94 -4.40
CA GLY A 60 -13.78 -8.30 -4.19
C GLY A 60 -13.99 -9.50 -3.27
N VAL A 61 -13.06 -9.76 -2.35
CA VAL A 61 -13.18 -10.83 -1.34
C VAL A 61 -13.58 -10.27 0.03
N ALA A 62 -13.88 -11.14 0.99
CA ALA A 62 -14.20 -10.73 2.36
C ALA A 62 -13.08 -9.86 2.97
N VAL A 63 -13.48 -8.72 3.57
CA VAL A 63 -12.56 -7.70 4.09
C VAL A 63 -12.36 -7.87 5.60
N ASP A 64 -11.68 -8.94 5.99
CA ASP A 64 -11.41 -9.28 7.40
C ASP A 64 -9.99 -8.92 7.87
N GLY A 65 -9.13 -8.45 6.95
CA GLY A 65 -7.72 -8.15 7.18
C GLY A 65 -6.82 -9.38 7.37
N ARG A 66 -7.35 -10.59 7.19
CA ARG A 66 -6.62 -11.86 7.31
C ARG A 66 -6.22 -12.36 5.92
N PHE A 67 -4.92 -12.43 5.66
CA PHE A 67 -4.38 -12.94 4.39
C PHE A 67 -4.30 -14.47 4.41
N GLY A 68 -5.46 -15.11 4.29
CA GLY A 68 -5.59 -16.56 4.17
C GLY A 68 -5.51 -17.06 2.73
N PRO A 69 -5.64 -18.39 2.50
CA PRO A 69 -5.55 -19.01 1.18
C PRO A 69 -6.49 -18.41 0.13
N LEU A 70 -7.67 -17.95 0.53
CA LEU A 70 -8.63 -17.30 -0.38
C LEU A 70 -8.11 -15.97 -0.91
N THR A 71 -7.59 -15.10 -0.03
CA THR A 71 -7.02 -13.82 -0.44
C THR A 71 -5.76 -14.03 -1.31
N TRP A 72 -4.89 -14.97 -0.94
CA TRP A 72 -3.71 -15.30 -1.74
C TRP A 72 -4.06 -15.88 -3.11
N GLY A 73 -5.05 -16.79 -3.17
CA GLY A 73 -5.55 -17.36 -4.41
C GLY A 73 -6.12 -16.28 -5.33
N ALA A 74 -6.96 -15.40 -4.80
CA ALA A 74 -7.52 -14.27 -5.55
C ALA A 74 -6.42 -13.32 -6.04
N LEU A 75 -5.46 -12.95 -5.19
CA LEU A 75 -4.34 -12.09 -5.55
C LEU A 75 -3.47 -12.72 -6.65
N LYS A 76 -3.23 -14.04 -6.59
CA LYS A 76 -2.49 -14.75 -7.62
C LYS A 76 -3.23 -14.78 -8.97
N LEU A 77 -4.56 -14.80 -8.96
CA LEU A 77 -5.39 -14.89 -10.18
C LEU A 77 -5.90 -13.54 -10.69
N CYS A 78 -5.71 -12.45 -9.95
CA CYS A 78 -6.25 -11.14 -10.33
C CYS A 78 -5.67 -10.60 -11.64
N ASP A 79 -6.38 -9.66 -12.25
CA ASP A 79 -5.82 -8.81 -13.29
C ASP A 79 -4.92 -7.77 -12.62
N ASP A 80 -3.61 -7.82 -12.88
CA ASP A 80 -2.62 -7.03 -12.13
C ASP A 80 -2.92 -5.53 -12.22
N LYS A 81 -3.06 -5.03 -13.45
CA LYS A 81 -3.24 -3.60 -13.73
C LYS A 81 -4.59 -3.10 -13.21
N LYS A 82 -5.67 -3.83 -13.51
CA LYS A 82 -7.01 -3.44 -13.08
C LYS A 82 -7.16 -3.47 -11.56
N THR A 83 -6.63 -4.50 -10.89
CA THR A 83 -6.70 -4.59 -9.42
C THR A 83 -5.80 -3.56 -8.75
N ALA A 84 -4.62 -3.27 -9.32
CA ALA A 84 -3.74 -2.21 -8.82
C ALA A 84 -4.40 -0.83 -8.92
N ALA A 85 -5.00 -0.49 -10.06
CA ALA A 85 -5.76 0.75 -10.25
C ALA A 85 -6.95 0.85 -9.27
N ALA A 86 -7.71 -0.23 -9.10
CA ALA A 86 -8.79 -0.28 -8.13
C ALA A 86 -8.31 0.00 -6.70
N MET A 87 -7.15 -0.55 -6.31
CA MET A 87 -6.53 -0.28 -5.02
C MET A 87 -6.08 1.19 -4.87
N CYS A 88 -5.57 1.83 -5.92
CA CYS A 88 -5.28 3.27 -5.93
C CYS A 88 -6.52 4.13 -5.68
N HIS A 89 -7.65 3.81 -6.31
CA HIS A 89 -8.92 4.52 -6.07
C HIS A 89 -9.41 4.35 -4.62
N ILE A 90 -9.33 3.13 -4.07
CA ILE A 90 -9.66 2.85 -2.67
C ILE A 90 -8.78 3.68 -1.73
N ARG A 91 -7.48 3.75 -2.01
CA ARG A 91 -6.52 4.55 -1.26
C ARG A 91 -6.86 6.04 -1.30
N ARG A 92 -7.22 6.58 -2.48
CA ARG A 92 -7.67 7.97 -2.64
C ARG A 92 -8.88 8.27 -1.76
N ALA A 93 -9.90 7.43 -1.83
CA ALA A 93 -11.12 7.58 -1.03
C ALA A 93 -10.79 7.59 0.48
N ARG A 94 -9.86 6.75 0.93
CA ARG A 94 -9.44 6.71 2.34
C ARG A 94 -8.77 8.01 2.79
N TYR A 95 -7.91 8.62 1.98
CA TYR A 95 -7.28 9.89 2.32
C TYR A 95 -8.30 11.03 2.39
N CYS A 96 -9.23 11.10 1.43
CA CYS A 96 -10.33 12.06 1.46
C CYS A 96 -11.16 11.90 2.75
N GLU A 97 -11.51 10.67 3.10
CA GLU A 97 -12.25 10.36 4.32
C GLU A 97 -11.48 10.74 5.60
N LEU A 98 -10.16 10.53 5.62
CA LEU A 98 -9.32 10.87 6.75
C LEU A 98 -9.26 12.40 6.99
N ALA A 99 -9.10 13.18 5.93
CA ALA A 99 -9.12 14.65 6.03
C ALA A 99 -10.50 15.18 6.43
N ARG A 100 -11.57 14.55 5.93
CA ARG A 100 -12.95 14.89 6.28
C ARG A 100 -13.28 14.59 7.74
N SER A 101 -12.84 13.43 8.24
CA SER A 101 -13.09 12.98 9.61
C SER A 101 -12.17 13.62 10.65
N ASN A 102 -11.01 14.12 10.23
CA ASN A 102 -10.08 14.84 11.09
C ASN A 102 -9.55 16.09 10.35
N PRO A 103 -10.18 17.27 10.54
CA PRO A 103 -9.80 18.49 9.85
C PRO A 103 -8.34 18.94 10.08
N ALA A 104 -7.69 18.51 11.17
CA ALA A 104 -6.28 18.79 11.41
C ALA A 104 -5.36 18.13 10.37
N LEU A 105 -5.85 17.12 9.64
CA LEU A 105 -5.12 16.42 8.59
C LEU A 105 -5.33 17.01 7.18
N SER A 106 -6.30 17.91 7.01
CA SER A 106 -6.61 18.55 5.72
C SER A 106 -5.42 19.19 5.01
N PRO A 107 -4.46 19.85 5.70
CA PRO A 107 -3.28 20.41 5.02
C PRO A 107 -2.43 19.37 4.27
N PHE A 108 -2.47 18.09 4.67
CA PHE A 108 -1.69 17.03 4.03
C PHE A 108 -2.40 16.40 2.82
N LEU A 109 -3.71 16.62 2.67
CA LEU A 109 -4.55 15.93 1.68
C LEU A 109 -4.02 16.12 0.25
N SER A 110 -3.68 17.35 -0.14
CA SER A 110 -3.17 17.63 -1.49
C SER A 110 -1.89 16.84 -1.82
N GLY A 111 -0.99 16.70 -0.84
CA GLY A 111 0.22 15.89 -0.97
C GLY A 111 -0.07 14.40 -1.04
N TRP A 112 -1.05 13.92 -0.28
CA TRP A 112 -1.48 12.51 -0.32
C TRP A 112 -2.13 12.14 -1.65
N LEU A 113 -2.98 13.03 -2.19
CA LEU A 113 -3.61 12.84 -3.49
C LEU A 113 -2.58 12.81 -4.60
N ARG A 114 -1.63 13.76 -4.62
CA ARG A 114 -0.55 13.79 -5.62
C ARG A 114 0.29 12.51 -5.64
N ARG A 115 0.62 11.94 -4.48
CA ARG A 115 1.33 10.65 -4.42
C ARG A 115 0.48 9.48 -4.91
N THR A 116 -0.83 9.56 -4.70
CA THR A 116 -1.77 8.55 -5.22
C THR A 116 -1.90 8.67 -6.73
N ASP A 117 -1.99 9.89 -7.27
CA ASP A 117 -1.98 10.18 -8.72
C ASP A 117 -0.72 9.60 -9.37
N ALA A 118 0.47 9.90 -8.82
CA ALA A 118 1.73 9.40 -9.37
C ALA A 118 1.85 7.86 -9.34
N LEU A 119 1.30 7.21 -8.29
CA LEU A 119 1.26 5.74 -8.22
C LEU A 119 0.29 5.15 -9.26
N GLU A 120 -0.85 5.80 -9.47
CA GLU A 120 -1.85 5.42 -10.47
C GLU A 120 -1.30 5.59 -11.90
N GLU A 121 -0.63 6.70 -12.19
CA GLU A 121 0.09 6.92 -13.46
C GLU A 121 1.14 5.83 -13.72
N ALA A 122 1.89 5.41 -12.70
CA ALA A 122 2.86 4.32 -12.83
C ALA A 122 2.20 2.96 -13.14
N VAL A 123 0.98 2.72 -12.64
CA VAL A 123 0.19 1.53 -12.96
C VAL A 123 -0.36 1.62 -14.39
N GLU A 124 -0.84 2.80 -14.81
CA GLU A 124 -1.43 3.01 -16.14
C GLU A 124 -0.39 3.02 -17.26
N GLY A 125 0.82 3.51 -17.00
CA GLY A 125 1.92 3.59 -17.97
C GLY A 125 2.67 2.28 -18.21
N ALA A 126 2.41 1.23 -17.40
CA ALA A 126 3.00 -0.10 -17.53
C ALA A 126 2.29 -1.01 -18.53
#